data_AF-A0A957ZBF7-F1
#
_entry.id   AF-A0A957ZBF7-F1
#
_cell.length_a   1.000
_cell.length_b   1.000
_cell.length_c   1.000
_cell.angle_alpha   90.00
_cell.angle_beta   90.00
_cell.angle_gamma   90.00
#
_symmetry.space_group_name_H-M   'P 1'
#
loop_
_entity.id
_entity.type
_entity.pdbx_description
1 polymer ?
#
loop_
_entity_poly.entity_id
_entity_poly.type
_entity_poly.pdbx_seq_one_letter_code
_entity_poly.pdbx_strand_id
1 'polypeptide(L)'
;MPNHDFQEKMIALVRAFGWHRPAETPCGQPVTIAEAHALLEISRADGISQNELTVGLNLAKSTVSRLISKIERRGWVVRQP
;
A
#
# COMPACT_ATOMS: atom_id res chain seq x y z
N MET A 1 -26.00 2.19 15.01
CA MET A 1 -24.92 1.21 15.23
C MET A 1 -24.22 0.98 13.90
N PRO A 2 -22.88 0.98 13.82
CA PRO A 2 -22.20 0.62 12.58
C PRO A 2 -22.60 -0.81 12.20
N ASN A 3 -22.87 -1.03 10.92
CA ASN A 3 -23.52 -2.22 10.39
C ASN A 3 -22.69 -3.48 10.71
N HIS A 4 -23.13 -4.29 11.68
CA HIS A 4 -22.36 -5.44 12.20
C HIS A 4 -22.06 -6.47 11.10
N ASP A 5 -22.99 -6.66 10.17
CA ASP A 5 -22.83 -7.52 8.99
C ASP A 5 -21.69 -7.04 8.07
N PHE A 6 -21.54 -5.73 7.89
CA PHE A 6 -20.42 -5.18 7.11
C PHE A 6 -19.08 -5.47 7.80
N GLN A 7 -19.02 -5.31 9.13
CA GLN A 7 -17.81 -5.58 9.89
C GLN A 7 -17.40 -7.06 9.80
N GLU A 8 -18.36 -7.98 9.92
CA GLU A 8 -18.12 -9.42 9.78
C GLU A 8 -17.62 -9.80 8.37
N LYS A 9 -18.26 -9.25 7.33
CA LYS A 9 -17.84 -9.47 5.93
C LYS A 9 -16.43 -8.94 5.65
N MET A 10 -16.09 -7.78 6.18
CA MET A 10 -14.74 -7.22 6.06
C MET A 10 -13.69 -8.07 6.77
N ILE A 11 -14.00 -8.61 7.96
CA ILE A 11 -13.11 -9.53 8.67
C ILE A 11 -12.93 -10.82 7.87
N ALA A 12 -14.00 -11.39 7.31
CA ALA A 12 -13.93 -12.58 6.48
C ALA A 12 -13.05 -12.37 5.23
N LEU A 13 -13.20 -11.22 4.56
CA LEU A 13 -12.38 -10.82 3.41
C LEU A 13 -10.89 -10.76 3.77
N VAL A 14 -10.53 -10.01 4.82
CA VAL A 14 -9.15 -9.86 5.30
C VAL A 14 -8.53 -11.22 5.67
N ARG A 15 -9.33 -12.14 6.21
CA ARG A 15 -8.88 -13.49 6.55
C ARG A 15 -8.66 -14.36 5.33
N ALA A 16 -9.57 -14.34 4.36
CA ALA A 16 -9.49 -15.12 3.13
C ALA A 16 -8.23 -14.77 2.30
N PHE A 17 -7.87 -13.48 2.26
CA PHE A 17 -6.65 -13.02 1.58
C PHE A 17 -5.37 -13.13 2.43
N GLY A 18 -5.46 -13.66 3.64
CA GLY A 18 -4.29 -13.81 4.52
C GLY A 18 -3.71 -12.49 5.05
N TRP A 19 -4.36 -11.34 4.81
CA TRP A 19 -3.88 -10.00 5.19
C TRP A 19 -3.76 -9.78 6.71
N HIS A 20 -4.39 -10.64 7.52
CA HIS A 20 -4.23 -10.66 8.97
C HIS A 20 -2.88 -11.25 9.44
N ARG A 21 -2.13 -11.90 8.56
CA ARG A 21 -0.82 -12.49 8.88
C ARG A 21 0.29 -11.51 8.54
N PRO A 22 1.28 -11.30 9.43
CA PRO A 22 2.42 -10.46 9.10
C PRO A 22 3.33 -11.15 8.07
N ALA A 23 3.52 -10.46 6.94
CA ALA A 23 4.72 -10.46 6.10
C ALA A 23 5.05 -11.65 5.18
N GLU A 24 4.07 -12.31 4.58
CA GLU A 24 4.31 -13.05 3.32
C GLU A 24 3.30 -12.61 2.27
N THR A 25 3.77 -11.91 1.24
CA THR A 25 2.95 -11.73 0.05
C THR A 25 2.98 -13.02 -0.79
N PRO A 26 1.91 -13.31 -1.54
CA PRO A 26 1.88 -14.47 -2.44
C PRO A 26 3.02 -14.53 -3.46
N CYS A 27 3.72 -13.41 -3.71
CA CYS A 27 4.90 -13.36 -4.59
C CYS A 27 6.23 -13.66 -3.85
N GLY A 28 6.19 -14.13 -2.59
CA GLY A 28 7.37 -14.55 -1.83
C GLY A 28 8.21 -13.40 -1.26
N GLN A 29 7.72 -12.16 -1.33
CA GLN A 29 8.40 -10.98 -0.80
C GLN A 29 7.68 -10.42 0.43
N PRO A 30 8.38 -9.91 1.46
CA PRO A 30 7.73 -9.29 2.61
C PRO A 30 7.33 -7.86 2.24
N VAL A 31 6.18 -7.71 1.56
CA VAL A 31 5.63 -6.43 1.10
C VAL A 31 4.27 -6.21 1.76
N THR A 32 4.04 -5.03 2.33
CA THR A 32 2.72 -4.66 2.84
C THR A 32 1.79 -4.28 1.68
N ILE A 33 0.47 -4.37 1.86
CA ILE A 33 -0.50 -3.95 0.84
C ILE A 33 -0.29 -2.49 0.43
N ALA A 34 0.06 -1.61 1.37
CA ALA A 34 0.35 -0.21 1.07
C ALA A 34 1.60 -0.05 0.19
N GLU A 35 2.67 -0.80 0.46
CA GLU A 35 3.88 -0.81 -0.38
C GLU A 35 3.59 -1.37 -1.77
N ALA A 36 2.86 -2.49 -1.87
CA ALA A 36 2.49 -3.09 -3.14
C ALA A 36 1.62 -2.15 -3.99
N HIS A 37 0.64 -1.49 -3.37
CA HIS A 37 -0.22 -0.52 -4.04
C HIS A 37 0.58 0.71 -4.52
N ALA A 38 1.49 1.23 -3.70
CA ALA A 38 2.36 2.33 -4.10
C ALA A 38 3.25 1.97 -5.29
N LEU A 39 3.86 0.78 -5.29
CA LEU A 39 4.67 0.29 -6.42
C LEU A 39 3.83 0.14 -7.69
N LEU A 40 2.59 -0.35 -7.57
CA LEU A 40 1.68 -0.47 -8.70
C LEU A 40 1.35 0.90 -9.30
N GLU A 41 1.00 1.89 -8.47
CA GLU A 41 0.73 3.25 -8.95
C GLU A 41 1.95 3.89 -9.61
N ILE A 42 3.15 3.71 -9.04
CA ILE A 42 4.40 4.21 -9.62
C ILE A 42 4.68 3.54 -10.97
N SER A 43 4.38 2.25 -11.12
CA SER A 43 4.65 1.50 -12.37
C SER A 43 3.77 1.90 -13.56
N ARG A 44 2.70 2.67 -13.34
CA ARG A 44 1.74 3.04 -14.39
C ARG A 44 2.20 4.21 -15.27
N ALA A 45 3.24 4.93 -14.87
CA ALA A 45 3.77 6.09 -15.60
C ALA A 45 5.30 6.17 -15.45
N ASP A 46 5.98 6.94 -16.32
CA ASP A 46 7.43 7.19 -16.27
C ASP A 46 7.86 8.10 -15.09
N GLY A 47 7.06 8.15 -14.03
CA GLY A 47 7.19 9.04 -12.89
C GLY A 47 5.80 9.45 -12.37
N ILE A 48 5.70 9.60 -11.05
CA ILE A 48 4.48 10.09 -10.39
C ILE A 48 4.89 10.99 -9.23
N SER A 49 4.24 12.14 -9.08
CA SER A 49 4.52 13.05 -7.97
C SER A 49 3.97 12.48 -6.64
N GLN A 50 4.55 12.93 -5.52
CA GLN A 50 4.03 12.53 -4.20
C GLN A 50 2.60 13.03 -3.94
N ASN A 51 2.19 14.13 -4.57
CA ASN A 51 0.82 14.63 -4.46
C ASN A 51 -0.15 13.72 -5.22
N GLU A 52 0.20 13.26 -6.42
CA GLU A 52 -0.60 12.31 -7.17
C GLU A 52 -0.72 10.97 -6.44
N LEU A 53 0.37 10.49 -5.82
CA LEU A 53 0.32 9.31 -4.95
C LEU A 53 -0.59 9.50 -3.72
N THR A 54 -0.67 10.71 -3.17
CA THR A 54 -1.60 11.02 -2.07
C THR A 54 -3.05 10.81 -2.50
N VAL A 55 -3.38 11.22 -3.72
CA VAL A 55 -4.71 11.04 -4.32
C VAL A 55 -4.95 9.57 -4.66
N GLY A 56 -4.05 8.94 -5.41
CA GLY A 56 -4.21 7.55 -5.89
C GLY A 56 -4.28 6.53 -4.75
N LEU A 57 -3.51 6.73 -3.68
CA LEU A 57 -3.51 5.85 -2.52
C LEU A 57 -4.61 6.20 -1.50
N ASN A 58 -5.25 7.37 -1.64
CA ASN A 58 -6.19 7.93 -0.67
C ASN A 58 -5.61 7.96 0.77
N LEU A 59 -4.39 8.48 0.90
CA LEU A 59 -3.65 8.55 2.15
C LEU A 59 -3.15 9.97 2.42
N ALA A 60 -2.98 10.34 3.69
CA ALA A 60 -2.40 11.63 4.05
C ALA A 60 -0.94 11.75 3.54
N LYS A 61 -0.53 12.97 3.18
CA LYS A 61 0.83 13.29 2.68
C LYS A 61 1.94 12.79 3.60
N SER A 62 1.76 12.88 4.91
CA SER A 62 2.75 12.38 5.88
C SER A 62 2.89 10.85 5.85
N THR A 63 1.81 10.14 5.55
CA THR A 63 1.80 8.68 5.39
C THR A 63 2.44 8.27 4.09
N VAL A 64 2.10 8.94 2.98
CA VAL A 64 2.76 8.72 1.68
C VAL A 64 4.25 9.00 1.78
N SER A 65 4.66 10.10 2.41
CA SER A 65 6.07 10.41 2.60
C SER A 65 6.83 9.29 3.33
N ARG A 66 6.32 8.84 4.49
CA ARG A 66 6.91 7.73 5.24
C ARG A 66 6.94 6.42 4.44
N LEU A 67 5.90 6.15 3.67
CA LEU A 67 5.80 4.96 2.81
C LEU A 67 6.85 5.00 1.70
N ILE A 68 6.95 6.11 0.96
CA ILE A 68 7.92 6.29 -0.11
C ILE A 68 9.36 6.20 0.42
N SER A 69 9.67 6.85 1.54
CA SER A 69 11.00 6.71 2.15
C SER A 69 11.30 5.27 2.57
N LYS A 70 10.29 4.46 2.95
CA LYS A 70 10.50 3.05 3.29
C LYS A 70 10.82 2.21 2.06
N ILE A 71 10.08 2.38 0.97
CA ILE A 71 10.34 1.62 -0.28
C ILE A 71 11.60 2.10 -1.00
N GLU A 72 11.95 3.38 -0.89
CA GLU A 72 13.23 3.96 -1.37
C GLU A 72 14.42 3.35 -0.62
N ARG A 73 14.35 3.25 0.73
CA ARG A 73 15.37 2.54 1.52
C ARG A 73 15.53 1.06 1.17
N ARG A 74 14.50 0.44 0.58
CA ARG A 74 14.57 -0.94 0.06
C ARG A 74 15.16 -1.02 -1.35
N GLY A 75 15.45 0.11 -1.97
CA GLY A 75 16.01 0.20 -3.32
C GLY A 75 15.00 -0.07 -4.44
N TRP A 76 13.70 0.00 -4.15
CA TRP A 76 12.67 -0.33 -5.15
C TRP A 76 12.24 0.83 -6.02
N VAL A 77 12.48 2.06 -5.54
CA VAL A 77 12.15 3.29 -6.25
C VAL A 77 13.30 4.27 -6.05
N VAL A 78 13.41 5.23 -6.96
CA VAL A 78 14.36 6.33 -6.88
C VAL A 78 13.57 7.63 -6.95
N ARG A 79 13.87 8.59 -6.08
CA ARG A 79 13.29 9.93 -6.15
C ARG A 79 14.10 10.79 -7.13
N GLN A 80 13.39 11.50 -7.99
CA GLN A 80 13.96 12.55 -8.82
C GLN A 80 13.65 13.93 -8.21
N PRO A 81 14.54 14.93 -8.39
CA PRO A 81 14.34 16.30 -7.91
C PRO A 81 13.08 16.97 -8.48
#